data_AF-A0A926P522-F1
#
_entry.id   AF-A0A926P522-F1
#
_cell.length_a   1.000
_cell.length_b   1.000
_cell.length_c   1.000
_cell.angle_alpha   90.00
_cell.angle_beta   90.00
_cell.angle_gamma   90.00
#
_symmetry.space_group_name_H-M   'P 1'
#
loop_
_entity.id
_entity.type
_entity.pdbx_description
1 polymer ?
#
loop_
_entity_poly.entity_id
_entity_poly.type
_entity_poly.pdbx_seq_one_letter_code
_entity_poly.pdbx_strand_id
1 'polypeptide(L)'
;MNILLTPELEQFIQSQVESGNYTSPEEVIIAGIRLLEERERIYKGRFEELRGEMALGVEASERGEVVDGETFLSQLQKRKGWMPGFFEEVIGGWVGEPLVREPQGEYETREQMF
;
A
#
# COMPACT_ATOMS: atom_id res chain seq x y z
N MET A 1 -20.55 -23.07 -16.59
CA MET A 1 -19.09 -23.13 -16.35
C MET A 1 -18.90 -23.96 -15.09
N ASN A 2 -18.08 -25.01 -15.12
CA ASN A 2 -17.71 -25.72 -13.89
C ASN A 2 -16.51 -25.01 -13.27
N ILE A 3 -16.63 -24.66 -11.99
CA ILE A 3 -15.57 -24.03 -11.21
C ILE A 3 -15.19 -25.04 -10.15
N LEU A 4 -13.90 -25.39 -10.08
CA LEU A 4 -13.39 -26.21 -9.00
C LEU A 4 -13.02 -25.29 -7.84
N LEU A 5 -13.67 -25.49 -6.69
CA LEU A 5 -13.37 -24.77 -5.47
C LEU A 5 -12.39 -25.61 -4.64
N THR A 6 -11.52 -24.93 -3.90
CA THR A 6 -10.71 -25.62 -2.89
C THR A 6 -11.57 -25.89 -1.66
N PRO A 7 -11.27 -26.93 -0.86
CA PRO A 7 -12.04 -27.25 0.35
C PRO A 7 -12.17 -26.06 1.31
N GLU A 8 -11.15 -25.20 1.38
CA GLU A 8 -11.15 -24.00 2.23
C GLU A 8 -12.19 -22.97 1.76
N LEU A 9 -12.34 -22.80 0.44
CA LEU A 9 -13.34 -21.89 -0.14
C LEU A 9 -14.76 -22.43 0.05
N GLU A 10 -14.96 -23.74 -0.09
CA GLU A 10 -16.25 -24.37 0.19
C GLU A 10 -16.65 -24.17 1.65
N GLN A 11 -15.73 -24.40 2.59
CA GLN A 11 -15.98 -24.20 4.02
C GLN A 11 -16.27 -22.73 4.35
N PHE A 12 -15.56 -21.80 3.72
CA PHE A 12 -15.84 -20.37 3.85
C PHE A 12 -17.25 -20.03 3.36
N ILE A 13 -17.63 -20.46 2.16
CA ILE A 13 -18.97 -20.21 1.60
C ILE A 13 -20.05 -20.78 2.51
N GLN A 14 -19.86 -22.01 2.98
CA GLN A 14 -20.80 -22.67 3.88
C GLN A 14 -20.98 -21.88 5.19
N SER A 15 -19.89 -21.41 5.80
CA SER A 15 -19.96 -20.57 7.01
C SER A 15 -20.73 -19.26 6.80
N GLN A 16 -20.63 -18.65 5.60
CA GLN A 16 -21.34 -17.42 5.27
C GLN A 16 -22.85 -17.66 5.14
N VAL A 17 -23.26 -18.80 4.58
CA VAL A 17 -24.68 -19.20 4.53
C VAL A 17 -25.20 -19.54 5.92
N GLU A 18 -24.43 -20.29 6.73
CA GLU A 18 -24.81 -20.65 8.10
C GLU A 18 -24.94 -19.44 9.03
N SER A 19 -24.15 -18.38 8.78
CA SER A 19 -24.28 -17.12 9.51
C SER A 19 -25.59 -16.36 9.25
N GLY A 20 -26.38 -16.80 8.26
CA GLY A 20 -27.64 -16.17 7.86
C GLY A 20 -27.49 -14.90 7.04
N ASN A 21 -26.25 -14.48 6.75
CA ASN A 21 -25.97 -13.30 5.93
C ASN A 21 -26.29 -13.52 4.44
N TYR A 22 -26.37 -14.77 3.99
CA TYR A 22 -26.65 -15.15 2.61
C TYR A 22 -27.57 -16.37 2.59
N THR A 23 -28.43 -16.44 1.58
CA THR A 23 -29.49 -17.45 1.45
C THR A 23 -29.00 -18.70 0.71
N SER A 24 -27.91 -18.58 -0.05
CA SER A 24 -27.36 -19.67 -0.87
C SER A 24 -25.86 -19.49 -1.13
N PRO A 25 -25.13 -20.60 -1.42
CA PRO A 25 -23.74 -20.55 -1.87
C PRO A 25 -23.54 -19.65 -3.10
N GLU A 26 -24.47 -19.68 -4.04
CA GLU A 26 -24.43 -18.86 -5.26
C GLU A 26 -24.47 -17.37 -4.94
N GLU A 27 -25.25 -16.96 -3.95
CA GLU A 27 -25.35 -15.57 -3.51
C GLU A 27 -24.02 -15.07 -2.92
N VAL A 28 -23.33 -15.91 -2.14
CA VAL A 28 -21.99 -15.60 -1.61
C VAL A 28 -20.98 -15.42 -2.75
N ILE A 29 -21.02 -16.30 -3.75
CA ILE A 29 -20.11 -16.23 -4.91
C ILE A 29 -20.37 -14.96 -5.72
N ILE A 30 -21.65 -14.63 -5.98
CA ILE A 30 -22.01 -13.41 -6.70
C ILE A 30 -21.56 -12.16 -5.92
N ALA A 31 -21.75 -12.14 -4.60
CA ALA A 31 -21.29 -11.04 -3.75
C ALA A 31 -19.75 -10.88 -3.82
N GLY A 32 -19.01 -12.00 -3.75
CA GLY A 32 -17.56 -12.00 -3.88
C GLY A 32 -17.08 -11.48 -5.25
N ILE A 33 -17.73 -11.89 -6.34
CA ILE A 33 -17.39 -11.42 -7.70
C ILE A 33 -17.70 -9.93 -7.86
N ARG A 34 -18.82 -9.43 -7.31
CA ARG A 34 -19.15 -8.00 -7.34
C ARG A 34 -18.11 -7.16 -6.61
N LEU A 35 -17.68 -7.62 -5.43
CA LEU A 35 -16.61 -6.96 -4.68
C LEU A 35 -15.29 -6.95 -5.46
N LEU A 36 -14.97 -8.06 -6.15
CA LEU A 36 -13.79 -8.11 -7.02
C LEU A 36 -13.91 -7.12 -8.19
N GLU A 37 -15.06 -7.04 -8.84
CA GLU A 37 -15.31 -6.11 -9.94
C GLU A 37 -15.17 -4.65 -9.49
N GLU A 38 -15.77 -4.30 -8.35
CA GLU A 38 -15.67 -2.95 -7.79
C GLU A 38 -14.22 -2.58 -7.47
N ARG A 39 -13.48 -3.52 -6.84
CA ARG A 39 -12.07 -3.35 -6.55
C ARG A 39 -11.25 -3.14 -7.83
N GLU A 40 -11.44 -3.98 -8.84
CA GLU A 40 -10.78 -3.86 -10.14
C GLU A 40 -11.08 -2.53 -10.83
N ARG A 41 -12.33 -2.05 -10.76
CA ARG A 41 -12.73 -0.76 -11.30
C ARG A 41 -12.01 0.39 -10.61
N ILE A 42 -11.92 0.37 -9.28
CA ILE A 42 -11.20 1.37 -8.50
C ILE A 42 -9.70 1.35 -8.83
N TYR A 43 -9.08 0.16 -8.90
CA TYR A 43 -7.67 0.04 -9.22
C TYR A 43 -7.35 0.53 -10.64
N LYS A 44 -8.17 0.17 -11.63
CA LYS A 44 -7.97 0.61 -13.01
C LYS A 44 -8.14 2.13 -13.15
N GLY A 45 -9.20 2.70 -12.57
CA GLY A 45 -9.42 4.16 -12.62
C GLY A 45 -8.27 4.95 -11.98
N ARG A 46 -7.83 4.56 -10.77
CA ARG A 46 -6.71 5.23 -10.09
C ARG A 46 -5.38 5.08 -10.85
N PHE A 47 -5.17 3.93 -11.49
CA PHE A 47 -3.96 3.69 -12.28
C PHE A 47 -3.92 4.55 -13.54
N GLU A 48 -5.06 4.67 -14.24
CA GLU A 48 -5.18 5.55 -15.41
C GLU A 48 -5.01 7.02 -15.04
N GLU A 49 -5.62 7.46 -13.95
CA GLU A 49 -5.44 8.82 -13.40
C GLU A 49 -3.97 9.10 -13.06
N LEU A 50 -3.33 8.21 -12.30
CA LEU A 50 -1.92 8.33 -11.95
C LEU A 50 -1.02 8.37 -13.20
N ARG A 51 -1.33 7.55 -14.20
CA ARG A 51 -0.58 7.54 -15.47
C ARG A 51 -0.74 8.86 -16.22
N GLY A 52 -1.92 9.48 -16.18
CA GLY A 52 -2.17 10.81 -16.73
C GLY A 52 -1.34 11.89 -16.01
N GLU A 53 -1.39 11.93 -14.68
CA GLU A 53 -0.61 12.89 -13.88
C GLU A 53 0.90 12.73 -14.09
N MET A 54 1.40 11.49 -14.19
CA MET A 54 2.81 11.24 -14.52
C MET A 54 3.17 11.76 -15.92
N ALA A 55 2.32 11.55 -16.93
CA ALA A 55 2.57 12.04 -18.28
C ALA A 55 2.65 13.57 -18.31
N LEU A 56 1.73 14.26 -17.62
CA LEU A 56 1.79 15.72 -17.47
C LEU A 56 3.09 16.19 -16.83
N GLY A 57 3.55 15.52 -15.77
CA GLY A 57 4.81 15.81 -15.11
C GLY A 57 6.05 15.58 -15.99
N VAL A 58 6.06 14.50 -16.78
CA VAL A 58 7.13 14.21 -17.74
C VAL A 58 7.17 15.27 -18.84
N GLU A 59 6.04 15.61 -19.44
CA GLU A 59 5.97 16.65 -20.48
C GLU A 59 6.41 18.02 -19.94
N ALA A 60 6.02 18.37 -18.72
CA ALA A 60 6.48 19.59 -18.04
C ALA A 60 8.00 19.57 -17.83
N SER A 61 8.55 18.43 -17.40
CA SER A 61 9.99 18.24 -17.23
C SER A 61 10.75 18.40 -18.55
N GLU A 62 10.24 17.83 -19.65
CA GLU A 62 10.81 17.97 -20.98
C GLU A 62 10.81 19.43 -21.49
N ARG A 63 9.83 20.23 -21.08
CA ARG A 63 9.79 21.69 -21.34
C ARG A 63 10.70 22.50 -20.40
N GLY A 64 11.36 21.86 -19.45
CA GLY A 64 12.20 22.52 -18.45
C GLY A 64 11.42 23.20 -17.33
N GLU A 65 10.13 22.89 -17.17
CA GLU A 65 9.26 23.38 -16.08
C GLU A 65 9.54 22.61 -14.77
N VAL A 66 10.80 22.49 -14.42
CA VAL A 66 11.28 21.86 -13.19
C VAL A 66 11.69 22.90 -12.18
N VAL A 67 11.53 22.58 -10.90
CA VAL A 67 12.03 23.39 -9.79
C VAL A 67 13.15 22.62 -9.12
N ASP A 68 14.21 23.33 -8.76
CA ASP A 68 15.29 22.77 -7.93
C ASP A 68 14.74 22.23 -6.60
N GLY A 69 15.18 21.03 -6.22
CA GLY A 69 14.62 20.30 -5.08
C GLY A 69 14.82 21.03 -3.74
N GLU A 70 16.02 21.56 -3.51
CA GLU A 70 16.35 22.31 -2.29
C GLU A 70 15.53 23.60 -2.19
N THR A 71 15.38 24.29 -3.34
CA THR A 71 14.57 25.50 -3.45
C THR A 71 13.09 25.22 -3.16
N PHE A 72 12.54 24.14 -3.72
CA PHE A 72 11.15 23.72 -3.48
C PHE A 72 10.91 23.41 -1.99
N LEU A 73 11.78 22.59 -1.38
CA LEU A 73 11.66 22.21 0.03
C LEU A 73 11.75 23.43 0.95
N SER A 74 12.69 24.34 0.69
CA SER A 74 12.83 25.60 1.43
C SER A 74 11.58 26.46 1.38
N GLN A 75 10.94 26.57 0.20
CA GLN A 75 9.69 27.30 0.04
C GLN A 75 8.52 26.59 0.73
N LEU A 76 8.45 25.27 0.63
CA LEU A 76 7.43 24.46 1.26
C LEU A 76 7.48 24.56 2.79
N GLN A 77 8.68 24.49 3.37
CA GLN A 77 8.94 24.64 4.80
C GLN A 77 8.45 26.00 5.30
N LYS A 78 8.79 27.09 4.60
CA LYS A 78 8.29 28.44 4.90
C LYS A 78 6.77 28.53 4.82
N ARG A 79 6.17 27.97 3.77
CA ARG A 79 4.72 28.00 3.55
C ARG A 79 3.94 27.20 4.59
N LYS A 80 4.48 26.06 5.03
CA LYS A 80 3.86 25.17 6.02
C LYS A 80 4.16 25.59 7.46
N GLY A 81 5.04 26.57 7.67
CA GLY A 81 5.47 27.01 9.00
C GLY A 81 6.29 25.93 9.74
N TRP A 82 6.92 25.02 9.01
CA TRP A 82 7.79 24.02 9.59
C TRP A 82 9.08 24.67 10.09
N MET A 83 9.61 24.16 11.20
CA MET A 83 10.87 24.63 11.75
C MET A 83 11.99 24.47 10.72
N PRO A 84 12.95 25.40 10.64
CA PRO A 84 14.17 25.20 9.84
C PRO A 84 14.82 23.87 10.19
N GLY A 85 15.37 23.17 9.20
CA GLY A 85 15.97 21.85 9.41
C GLY A 85 14.98 20.72 9.69
N PHE A 86 13.65 20.90 9.58
CA PHE A 86 12.67 19.87 9.93
C PHE A 86 12.88 18.50 9.26
N PHE A 87 13.42 18.47 8.04
CA PHE A 87 13.70 17.20 7.33
C PHE A 87 15.10 16.66 7.62
N GLU A 88 15.98 17.53 8.10
CA GLU A 88 17.39 17.29 8.35
C GLU A 88 17.65 16.91 9.83
N GLU A 89 16.87 17.48 10.74
CA GLU A 89 16.96 17.36 12.19
C GLU A 89 15.59 16.99 12.76
N VAL A 90 15.44 15.72 13.14
CA VAL A 90 14.22 15.22 13.78
C VAL A 90 14.46 15.15 15.29
N ILE A 91 13.47 15.55 16.10
CA ILE A 91 13.53 15.38 17.55
C ILE A 91 13.70 13.90 17.88
N GLY A 92 14.79 13.55 18.58
CA GLY A 92 15.16 12.15 18.86
C GLY A 92 15.96 11.46 17.76
N GLY A 93 16.42 12.20 16.74
CA GLY A 93 17.35 11.70 15.75
C GLY A 93 18.69 11.28 16.38
N TRP A 94 19.30 10.25 15.81
CA TRP A 94 20.60 9.76 16.27
C TRP A 94 21.71 10.77 15.95
N VAL A 95 22.49 11.17 16.96
CA VAL A 95 23.58 12.18 16.86
C VAL A 95 24.97 11.54 16.93
N GLY A 96 25.06 10.21 16.89
CA GLY A 96 26.32 9.46 16.98
C GLY A 96 26.84 9.00 15.62
N GLU A 97 27.79 8.06 15.65
CA GLU A 97 28.33 7.41 14.45
C GLU A 97 27.23 6.76 13.60
N PRO A 98 27.30 6.78 12.25
CA PRO A 98 26.28 6.20 11.39
C PRO A 98 25.89 4.78 11.81
N LEU A 99 24.58 4.53 11.95
CA LEU A 99 24.09 3.21 12.34
C LEU A 99 24.45 2.19 11.26
N VAL A 100 25.36 1.27 11.60
CA VAL A 100 25.69 0.13 10.75
C VAL A 100 24.81 -1.04 11.17
N ARG A 101 24.13 -1.65 10.19
CA ARG A 101 23.40 -2.89 10.43
C ARG A 101 24.40 -4.04 10.46
N GLU A 102 24.68 -4.55 11.65
CA GLU A 102 25.47 -5.76 11.84
C GLU A 102 24.83 -6.95 11.10
N PRO A 103 25.63 -7.94 10.66
CA PRO A 103 25.11 -9.15 10.06
C PRO A 103 24.13 -9.82 11.02
N GLN A 104 23.05 -10.36 10.46
CA GLN A 104 22.04 -11.07 11.24
C GLN A 104 22.68 -12.30 11.89
N GLY A 105 22.63 -12.36 13.22
CA GLY A 105 23.12 -13.50 13.98
C GLY A 105 22.32 -14.77 13.73
N GLU A 106 22.74 -15.86 14.36
CA GLU A 106 22.01 -17.12 14.29
C GLU A 106 20.62 -16.98 14.93
N TYR A 107 19.60 -17.51 14.25
CA TYR A 107 18.24 -17.52 14.79
C TYR A 107 18.16 -18.47 15.99
N GLU A 108 17.60 -17.99 17.10
CA GLU A 108 17.28 -18.85 18.22
C GLU A 108 16.26 -19.91 17.79
N THR A 109 16.62 -21.18 17.97
CA THR A 109 15.69 -22.28 17.74
C THR A 109 14.85 -22.43 19.00
N ARG A 110 13.53 -22.20 18.89
CA ARG A 110 12.62 -22.45 20.01
C ARG A 110 12.67 -23.91 20.41
N GLU A 111 12.86 -24.19 21.70
CA GLU A 111 12.74 -25.54 22.23
C GLU A 111 11.36 -26.11 21.90
N GLN A 112 11.32 -27.30 21.31
CA GLN A 112 10.08 -28.03 21.12
C GLN A 112 9.65 -28.56 22.49
N MET A 113 8.58 -27.99 23.07
CA MET A 113 7.92 -28.61 24.22
C MET A 113 7.24 -29.90 23.76
N PHE A 114 7.61 -31.00 24.41
CA PHE A 114 7.02 -32.33 24.26
C PHE A 114 5.59 -32.38 24.81
#